data_AF-A0A2S3GMW3-F1
#
_entry.id   AF-A0A2S3GMW3-F1
#
_cell.length_a   1.000
_cell.length_b   1.000
_cell.length_c   1.000
_cell.angle_alpha   90.00
_cell.angle_beta   90.00
_cell.angle_gamma   90.00
#
_symmetry.space_group_name_H-M   'P 1'
#
loop_
_entity.id
_entity.type
_entity.pdbx_description
1 polymer ?
#
loop_
_entity_poly.entity_id
_entity_poly.type
_entity_poly.pdbx_seq_one_letter_code
_entity_poly.pdbx_strand_id
1 'polypeptide(L)'
;MADGAAQVISTSLLLAVLVVTSWCLAAASTPEAGGANDDDSGMLATSRFFLATAAATREIGQQRACRPGHPGACSAAAGGAAGEEHRFKCCGGACTDVLASAGNCGACGRRCPFGRLCCGGRCAAVAYDAANCGACGRACAAGTPCTYGMCGYAA
;
A
#
# COMPACT_ATOMS: atom_id res chain seq x y z
N MET A 1 35.06 19.08 -55.58
CA MET A 1 34.39 19.57 -54.36
C MET A 1 32.89 19.31 -54.49
N ALA A 2 32.44 18.06 -54.37
CA ALA A 2 31.01 17.72 -54.36
C ALA A 2 30.71 16.32 -53.75
N ASP A 3 31.48 15.85 -52.76
CA ASP A 3 31.28 14.53 -52.11
C ASP A 3 31.23 14.64 -50.58
N GLY A 4 30.82 15.81 -50.05
CA GLY A 4 30.78 16.08 -48.61
C GLY A 4 29.38 16.05 -47.99
N ALA A 5 28.32 16.26 -48.78
CA ALA A 5 26.96 16.47 -48.28
C ALA A 5 26.15 15.16 -48.11
N ALA A 6 26.44 14.13 -48.92
CA ALA A 6 25.72 12.85 -48.84
C ALA A 6 26.16 11.99 -47.64
N GLN A 7 27.45 12.04 -47.27
CA GLN A 7 28.01 11.27 -46.15
C GLN A 7 27.49 11.77 -44.78
N VAL A 8 27.34 13.09 -44.61
CA VAL A 8 26.88 13.71 -43.34
C VAL A 8 25.40 13.49 -43.04
N ILE A 9 24.55 13.33 -44.07
CA ILE A 9 23.13 13.03 -43.88
C ILE A 9 22.97 11.59 -43.35
N SER A 10 23.79 10.66 -43.85
CA SER A 10 23.77 9.24 -43.45
C SER A 10 24.25 9.03 -42.00
N THR A 11 25.32 9.71 -41.58
CA THR A 11 25.83 9.61 -40.20
C THR A 11 24.91 10.29 -39.19
N SER A 12 24.25 11.39 -39.58
CA SER A 12 23.27 12.08 -38.72
C SER A 12 22.02 11.24 -38.48
N LEU A 13 21.51 10.54 -39.50
CA LEU A 13 20.38 9.61 -39.37
C LEU A 13 20.74 8.39 -38.52
N LEU A 14 21.94 7.83 -38.68
CA LEU A 14 22.42 6.71 -37.86
C LEU A 14 22.55 7.08 -36.37
N LEU A 15 23.11 8.25 -36.05
CA LEU A 15 23.20 8.71 -34.66
C LEU A 15 21.81 8.96 -34.05
N ALA A 16 20.86 9.53 -34.80
CA ALA A 16 19.50 9.74 -34.32
C ALA A 16 18.77 8.41 -34.00
N VAL A 17 18.93 7.38 -34.84
CA VAL A 17 18.34 6.05 -34.60
C VAL A 17 18.97 5.35 -33.39
N LEU A 18 20.28 5.47 -33.19
CA LEU A 18 20.96 4.90 -32.02
C LEU A 18 20.53 5.58 -30.71
N VAL A 19 20.31 6.90 -30.72
CA VAL A 19 19.79 7.62 -29.55
C VAL A 19 18.35 7.20 -29.25
N VAL A 20 17.48 7.09 -30.25
CA VAL A 20 16.07 6.69 -30.05
C VAL A 20 15.94 5.24 -29.54
N THR A 21 16.71 4.30 -30.08
CA THR A 21 16.66 2.90 -29.64
C THR A 21 17.23 2.70 -28.23
N SER A 22 18.27 3.46 -27.86
CA SER A 22 18.81 3.43 -26.50
C SER A 22 17.83 3.99 -25.46
N TRP A 23 17.02 5.00 -25.82
CA TRP A 23 15.98 5.55 -24.95
C TRP A 23 14.76 4.63 -24.85
N CYS A 24 14.41 3.90 -25.92
CA CYS A 24 13.35 2.88 -25.87
C CYS A 24 13.69 1.70 -24.94
N LEU A 25 14.96 1.27 -24.88
CA LEU A 25 15.35 0.18 -23.98
C LEU A 25 15.23 0.56 -22.50
N ALA A 26 15.26 1.84 -22.15
CA ALA A 26 15.08 2.32 -20.77
C ALA A 26 13.61 2.42 -20.33
N ALA A 27 12.65 2.43 -21.27
CA ALA A 27 11.22 2.57 -20.96
C ALA A 27 10.50 1.23 -20.74
N ALA A 28 11.13 0.10 -21.07
CA ALA A 28 10.52 -1.23 -20.93
C ALA A 28 10.56 -1.80 -19.50
N SER A 29 11.22 -1.11 -18.55
CA SER A 29 11.23 -1.51 -17.13
C SER A 29 10.27 -0.63 -16.32
N THR A 30 8.97 -0.73 -16.57
CA THR A 30 7.97 -0.33 -15.57
C THR A 30 7.49 -1.59 -14.87
N PRO A 31 7.68 -1.73 -13.54
CA PRO A 31 7.07 -2.82 -12.80
C PRO A 31 5.55 -2.58 -12.74
N GLU A 32 4.79 -3.49 -13.34
CA GLU A 32 3.33 -3.54 -13.15
C GLU A 32 3.04 -3.91 -11.69
N ALA A 33 2.33 -3.03 -10.99
CA ALA A 33 1.85 -3.30 -9.63
C ALA A 33 0.68 -4.30 -9.69
N GLY A 34 1.00 -5.59 -9.79
CA GLY A 34 0.08 -6.70 -9.60
C GLY A 34 -0.14 -6.97 -8.10
N GLY A 35 -1.40 -6.99 -7.67
CA GLY A 35 -1.79 -7.27 -6.29
C GLY A 35 -1.44 -8.70 -5.87
N ALA A 36 -0.67 -8.84 -4.79
CA ALA A 36 -0.37 -10.11 -4.17
C ALA A 36 -1.50 -10.50 -3.19
N ASN A 37 -2.06 -11.70 -3.39
CA ASN A 37 -2.80 -12.42 -2.36
C ASN A 37 -1.79 -13.36 -1.66
N ASP A 38 -1.63 -13.21 -0.34
CA ASP A 38 -0.65 -13.94 0.45
C ASP A 38 -1.25 -15.21 1.08
N ASP A 39 -0.92 -16.36 0.49
CA ASP A 39 -1.03 -17.69 1.11
C ASP A 39 0.20 -18.52 0.70
N ASP A 40 1.23 -18.59 1.56
CA ASP A 40 1.91 -19.84 1.96
C ASP A 40 3.17 -19.56 2.81
N SER A 41 3.37 -20.44 3.78
CA SER A 41 4.36 -20.35 4.85
C SER A 41 5.70 -21.01 4.48
N GLY A 42 6.81 -20.38 4.89
CA GLY A 42 8.02 -21.12 5.30
C GLY A 42 9.15 -21.24 4.28
N MET A 43 10.04 -20.25 4.24
CA MET A 43 11.36 -20.37 3.61
C MET A 43 12.42 -20.74 4.65
N LEU A 44 12.84 -22.01 4.68
CA LEU A 44 14.11 -22.43 5.27
C LEU A 44 15.26 -21.99 4.35
N ALA A 45 15.69 -20.73 4.49
CA ALA A 45 16.85 -20.20 3.80
C ALA A 45 18.14 -20.51 4.58
N THR A 46 18.57 -21.77 4.61
CA THR A 46 19.91 -22.16 5.07
C THR A 46 20.90 -22.17 3.89
N SER A 47 21.34 -20.98 3.44
CA SER A 47 22.49 -20.88 2.52
C SER A 47 23.50 -19.84 3.01
N ARG A 48 24.74 -20.30 3.15
CA ARG A 48 25.85 -19.59 3.79
C ARG A 48 26.49 -18.53 2.89
N PHE A 49 26.08 -18.43 1.62
CA PHE A 49 26.53 -17.41 0.67
C PHE A 49 25.84 -16.05 0.85
N PHE A 50 24.74 -15.96 1.60
CA PHE A 50 24.02 -14.70 1.86
C PHE A 50 24.45 -13.96 3.14
N LEU A 51 25.46 -14.43 3.88
CA LEU A 51 25.86 -13.82 5.16
C LEU A 51 26.72 -12.55 5.04
N ALA A 52 27.13 -12.12 3.85
CA ALA A 52 27.98 -10.94 3.68
C ALA A 52 27.23 -9.59 3.56
N THR A 53 25.89 -9.60 3.54
CA THR A 53 25.06 -8.37 3.60
C THR A 53 24.09 -8.35 4.80
N ALA A 54 24.27 -9.27 5.76
CA ALA A 54 23.47 -9.39 6.98
C ALA A 54 23.64 -8.23 7.99
N ALA A 55 24.20 -7.10 7.56
CA ALA A 55 24.23 -5.84 8.30
C ALA A 55 23.40 -4.71 7.64
N ALA A 56 22.71 -4.97 6.52
CA ALA A 56 21.97 -3.92 5.81
C ALA A 56 20.59 -4.30 5.24
N THR A 57 20.02 -5.47 5.57
CA THR A 57 18.55 -5.58 5.58
C THR A 57 18.04 -5.02 6.89
N ARG A 58 18.16 -3.69 7.05
CA ARG A 58 17.46 -2.95 8.09
C ARG A 58 15.98 -2.94 7.69
N GLU A 59 15.29 -4.02 8.05
CA GLU A 59 13.87 -4.07 8.40
C GLU A 59 12.93 -3.20 7.52
N ILE A 60 12.49 -3.68 6.35
CA ILE A 60 11.35 -3.08 5.62
C ILE A 60 10.03 -3.24 6.42
N GLY A 61 10.08 -3.88 7.60
CA GLY A 61 9.02 -3.94 8.61
C GLY A 61 9.46 -3.41 9.97
N GLN A 62 10.06 -2.22 10.04
CA GLN A 62 10.52 -1.54 11.26
C GLN A 62 9.36 -1.23 12.25
N GLN A 63 8.89 -2.27 12.93
CA GLN A 63 8.48 -2.34 14.33
C GLN A 63 7.74 -1.13 14.89
N ARG A 64 6.43 -1.04 14.59
CA ARG A 64 5.46 -0.32 15.42
C ARG A 64 5.38 -1.04 16.77
N ALA A 65 6.28 -0.71 17.69
CA ALA A 65 6.27 -1.25 19.05
C ALA A 65 5.60 -0.26 20.02
N CYS A 66 5.16 -0.75 21.17
CA CYS A 66 4.67 0.12 22.24
C CYS A 66 5.81 0.88 22.89
N ARG A 67 5.60 2.17 23.19
CA ARG A 67 6.62 3.00 23.83
C ARG A 67 6.70 2.66 25.33
N PRO A 68 7.88 2.23 25.84
CA PRO A 68 8.05 1.98 27.26
C PRO A 68 7.77 3.25 28.07
N GLY A 69 7.05 3.12 29.18
CA GLY A 69 6.73 4.24 30.08
C GLY A 69 5.65 5.21 29.56
N HIS A 70 5.04 4.97 28.39
CA HIS A 70 3.95 5.80 27.87
C HIS A 70 2.73 4.95 27.49
N PRO A 71 1.68 4.91 28.33
CA PRO A 71 0.52 4.09 28.08
C PRO A 71 -0.20 4.54 26.80
N GLY A 72 -0.45 3.59 25.89
CA GLY A 72 -1.15 3.85 24.62
C GLY A 72 -0.29 4.47 23.53
N ALA A 73 0.96 4.84 23.79
CA ALA A 73 1.85 5.41 22.78
C ALA A 73 2.64 4.35 22.03
N CYS A 74 2.89 4.60 20.75
CA CYS A 74 3.74 3.78 19.91
C CYS A 74 5.13 4.42 19.76
N SER A 75 6.18 3.61 19.74
CA SER A 75 7.52 4.05 19.38
C SER A 75 7.49 4.49 17.92
N ALA A 76 7.71 5.78 17.66
CA ALA A 76 7.70 6.32 16.32
C ALA A 76 8.81 5.66 15.48
N ALA A 77 8.40 4.82 14.53
CA ALA A 77 9.25 4.39 13.43
C ALA A 77 8.52 4.74 12.13
N ALA A 78 9.10 5.71 11.43
CA ALA A 78 8.89 6.09 10.04
C ALA A 78 7.43 6.35 9.58
N GLY A 79 7.01 7.62 9.60
CA GLY A 79 5.97 8.08 8.69
C GLY A 79 5.15 9.30 9.08
N GLY A 80 5.04 9.63 10.36
CA GLY A 80 4.16 10.73 10.78
C GLY A 80 4.92 12.03 11.03
N ALA A 81 4.66 13.04 10.20
CA ALA A 81 5.01 14.42 10.53
C ALA A 81 4.31 14.84 11.83
N ALA A 82 4.94 15.72 12.62
CA ALA A 82 4.31 16.34 13.77
C ALA A 82 3.01 17.02 13.33
N GLY A 83 1.87 16.43 13.69
CA GLY A 83 0.54 16.82 13.20
C GLY A 83 -0.42 15.66 12.90
N GLU A 84 0.08 14.41 12.83
CA GLU A 84 -0.79 13.25 12.59
C GLU A 84 -1.42 12.72 13.90
N GLU A 85 -2.68 13.12 14.10
CA GLU A 85 -3.62 12.65 15.11
C GLU A 85 -3.59 11.12 15.26
N HIS A 86 -3.06 10.63 16.39
CA HIS A 86 -3.42 9.42 17.15
C HIS A 86 -3.81 8.11 16.41
N ARG A 87 -3.44 7.92 15.14
CA ARG A 87 -3.85 6.77 14.31
C ARG A 87 -3.33 5.44 14.87
N PHE A 88 -2.10 5.41 15.36
CA PHE A 88 -1.51 4.23 15.97
C PHE A 88 -1.58 4.31 17.49
N LYS A 89 -2.21 3.30 18.11
CA LYS A 89 -2.33 3.19 19.56
C LYS A 89 -1.76 1.86 20.04
N CYS A 90 -1.02 1.91 21.15
CA CYS A 90 -0.59 0.70 21.82
C CYS A 90 -1.78 0.04 22.52
N CYS A 91 -2.16 -1.15 22.06
CA CYS A 91 -3.23 -1.96 22.62
C CYS A 91 -2.67 -3.35 22.93
N GLY A 92 -2.64 -3.73 24.21
CA GLY A 92 -2.19 -5.08 24.62
C GLY A 92 -0.76 -5.44 24.20
N GLY A 93 0.15 -4.46 24.16
CA GLY A 93 1.56 -4.68 23.79
C GLY A 93 1.85 -4.61 22.29
N ALA A 94 0.82 -4.45 21.45
CA ALA A 94 0.97 -4.24 20.01
C ALA A 94 0.50 -2.84 19.61
N CYS A 95 1.21 -2.19 18.69
CA CYS A 95 0.74 -0.95 18.09
C CYS A 95 -0.16 -1.23 16.89
N THR A 96 -1.42 -0.87 17.05
CA THR A 96 -2.47 -1.12 16.06
C THR A 96 -3.02 0.20 15.53
N ASP A 97 -3.53 0.14 14.32
CA ASP A 97 -4.22 1.25 13.67
C ASP A 97 -5.65 1.35 14.18
N VAL A 98 -5.96 2.33 15.03
CA VAL A 98 -7.32 2.47 15.55
C VAL A 98 -8.29 3.01 14.51
N LEU A 99 -7.82 3.52 13.38
CA LEU A 99 -8.70 4.06 12.33
C LEU A 99 -9.14 3.01 11.31
N ALA A 100 -8.39 1.91 11.19
CA ALA A 100 -8.66 0.84 10.23
C ALA A 100 -8.84 -0.56 10.86
N SER A 101 -8.35 -0.79 12.09
CA SER A 101 -8.44 -2.11 12.73
C SER A 101 -9.89 -2.42 13.12
N ALA A 102 -10.44 -3.49 12.55
CA ALA A 102 -11.75 -4.01 12.95
C ALA A 102 -11.80 -4.43 14.43
N GLY A 103 -10.65 -4.74 15.05
CA GLY A 103 -10.56 -5.14 16.45
C GLY A 103 -10.34 -3.99 17.45
N ASN A 104 -9.94 -2.81 16.97
CA ASN A 104 -9.54 -1.68 17.78
C ASN A 104 -10.08 -0.35 17.23
N CYS A 105 -11.30 -0.36 16.70
CA CYS A 105 -11.85 0.75 15.93
C CYS A 105 -12.18 1.96 16.81
N GLY A 106 -11.38 3.01 16.72
CA GLY A 106 -11.42 4.24 17.52
C GLY A 106 -10.88 4.07 18.94
N ALA A 107 -10.78 2.84 19.45
CA ALA A 107 -10.24 2.53 20.77
C ALA A 107 -9.81 1.05 20.86
N CYS A 108 -8.87 0.77 21.77
CA CYS A 108 -8.41 -0.60 22.01
C CYS A 108 -9.57 -1.53 22.39
N GLY A 109 -9.63 -2.71 21.78
CA GLY A 109 -10.66 -3.72 22.02
C GLY A 109 -12.05 -3.39 21.47
N ARG A 110 -12.24 -2.21 20.85
CA ARG A 110 -13.51 -1.84 20.23
C ARG A 110 -13.67 -2.56 18.89
N ARG A 111 -14.30 -3.73 18.93
CA ARG A 111 -14.56 -4.53 17.74
C ARG A 111 -15.78 -4.01 16.97
N CYS A 112 -15.68 -3.94 15.65
CA CYS A 112 -16.85 -3.70 14.82
C CYS A 112 -17.73 -4.95 14.77
N PRO A 113 -19.07 -4.80 14.87
CA PRO A 113 -19.99 -5.93 14.77
C PRO A 113 -20.03 -6.47 13.34
N PHE A 114 -20.62 -7.65 13.17
CA PHE A 114 -20.74 -8.31 11.87
C PHE A 114 -21.40 -7.39 10.81
N GLY A 115 -20.90 -7.46 9.59
CA GLY A 115 -21.36 -6.62 8.47
C GLY A 115 -20.92 -5.16 8.56
N ARG A 116 -19.96 -4.82 9.44
CA ARG A 116 -19.38 -3.48 9.56
C ARG A 116 -17.86 -3.51 9.42
N LEU A 117 -17.30 -2.42 8.89
CA LEU A 117 -15.85 -2.19 8.83
C LEU A 117 -15.47 -0.97 9.66
N CYS A 118 -14.22 -0.93 10.10
CA CYS A 118 -13.68 0.26 10.73
C CYS A 118 -13.32 1.31 9.67
N CYS A 119 -14.11 2.38 9.62
CA CYS A 119 -13.94 3.49 8.69
C CYS A 119 -13.59 4.73 9.50
N GLY A 120 -12.31 5.10 9.53
CA GLY A 120 -11.83 6.30 10.22
C GLY A 120 -12.12 6.26 11.73
N GLY A 121 -11.99 5.09 12.37
CA GLY A 121 -12.22 4.93 13.81
C GLY A 121 -13.71 4.78 14.21
N ARG A 122 -14.61 4.64 13.23
CA ARG A 122 -16.04 4.37 13.43
C ARG A 122 -16.44 3.13 12.66
N CYS A 123 -17.28 2.30 13.26
CA CYS A 123 -17.80 1.12 12.59
C CYS A 123 -18.94 1.52 11.63
N ALA A 124 -18.65 1.53 10.32
CA ALA A 124 -19.65 1.81 9.28
C ALA A 124 -20.26 0.51 8.76
N ALA A 125 -21.54 0.57 8.43
CA ALA A 125 -22.31 -0.60 8.05
C ALA A 125 -22.18 -0.95 6.57
N VAL A 126 -21.10 -1.62 6.21
CA VAL A 126 -20.82 -1.87 4.79
C VAL A 126 -21.79 -2.84 4.13
N ALA A 127 -22.56 -3.60 4.89
CA ALA A 127 -23.53 -4.54 4.32
C ALA A 127 -24.85 -3.88 3.86
N TYR A 128 -25.19 -2.69 4.38
CA TYR A 128 -26.52 -2.07 4.17
C TYR A 128 -26.52 -0.53 4.09
N ASP A 129 -25.39 0.12 4.36
CA ASP A 129 -25.26 1.57 4.20
C ASP A 129 -24.91 1.91 2.74
N ALA A 130 -25.81 2.62 2.06
CA ALA A 130 -25.61 3.08 0.70
C ALA A 130 -24.41 4.02 0.54
N ALA A 131 -23.95 4.70 1.61
CA ALA A 131 -22.76 5.55 1.54
C ALA A 131 -21.43 4.79 1.76
N ASN A 132 -21.49 3.54 2.22
CA ASN A 132 -20.32 2.72 2.58
C ASN A 132 -20.45 1.28 2.08
N CYS A 133 -21.13 1.06 0.95
CA CYS A 133 -21.57 -0.26 0.54
C CYS A 133 -20.41 -1.14 0.07
N GLY A 134 -20.12 -2.21 0.82
CA GLY A 134 -19.01 -3.14 0.58
C GLY A 134 -17.64 -2.63 1.03
N ALA A 135 -17.44 -1.32 1.14
CA ALA A 135 -16.21 -0.70 1.61
C ALA A 135 -16.45 0.72 2.15
N CYS A 136 -15.56 1.19 3.02
CA CYS A 136 -15.62 2.56 3.54
C CYS A 136 -15.64 3.60 2.41
N GLY A 137 -16.57 4.54 2.45
CA GLY A 137 -16.72 5.62 1.46
C GLY A 137 -17.21 5.17 0.09
N ARG A 138 -17.55 3.88 -0.12
CA ARG A 138 -18.08 3.40 -1.39
C ARG A 138 -19.59 3.67 -1.46
N ALA A 139 -19.94 4.84 -1.97
CA ALA A 139 -21.34 5.20 -2.16
C ALA A 139 -21.97 4.51 -3.38
N CYS A 140 -23.21 4.04 -3.24
CA CYS A 140 -24.05 3.61 -4.35
C CYS A 140 -24.61 4.83 -5.10
N ALA A 141 -25.07 4.62 -6.34
CA ALA A 141 -25.78 5.66 -7.08
C ALA A 141 -27.05 6.08 -6.31
N ALA A 142 -27.51 7.31 -6.57
CA ALA A 142 -28.67 7.86 -5.88
C ALA A 142 -29.91 6.96 -6.08
N GLY A 143 -30.53 6.57 -4.96
CA GLY A 143 -31.69 5.67 -4.97
C GLY A 143 -31.36 4.18 -5.10
N THR A 144 -30.09 3.80 -5.30
CA THR A 144 -29.68 2.40 -5.37
C THR A 144 -29.49 1.81 -3.96
N PRO A 145 -30.19 0.72 -3.61
CA PRO A 145 -30.04 0.09 -2.30
C PRO A 145 -28.68 -0.60 -2.16
N CYS A 146 -28.16 -0.63 -0.94
CA CYS A 146 -27.05 -1.50 -0.57
C CYS A 146 -27.60 -2.76 0.10
N THR A 147 -27.37 -3.91 -0.52
CA THR A 147 -27.84 -5.20 0.01
C THR A 147 -26.67 -6.17 0.00
N TYR A 148 -26.35 -6.74 1.17
CA TYR A 148 -25.19 -7.63 1.37
C TYR A 148 -23.85 -7.04 0.89
N GLY A 149 -23.69 -5.71 0.96
CA GLY A 149 -22.48 -5.02 0.52
C GLY A 149 -22.35 -4.79 -0.99
N MET A 150 -23.44 -4.99 -1.74
CA MET A 150 -23.52 -4.74 -3.16
C MET A 150 -24.58 -3.68 -3.47
N CYS A 151 -24.20 -2.70 -4.29
CA CYS A 151 -25.13 -1.71 -4.80
C CYS A 151 -26.02 -2.35 -5.86
N GLY A 152 -27.33 -2.23 -5.70
CA GLY A 152 -28.29 -2.70 -6.72
C GLY A 152 -28.37 -4.23 -6.82
N TYR A 153 -27.98 -4.95 -5.77
CA TYR A 153 -28.17 -6.39 -5.73
C TYR A 153 -29.67 -6.71 -5.87
N ALA A 154 -29.99 -7.41 -6.97
CA ALA A 154 -31.36 -7.72 -7.42
C ALA A 154 -32.24 -6.50 -7.76
N ALA A 155 -31.63 -5.38 -8.18
CA ALA A 155 -32.31 -4.19 -8.69
C ALA A 155 -32.35 -4.12 -10.22
#